data_AF-A0A3R7VAK1-F1
#
_entry.id   AF-A0A3R7VAK1-F1
#
_cell.length_a   1.000
_cell.length_b   1.000
_cell.length_c   1.000
_cell.angle_alpha   90.00
_cell.angle_beta   90.00
_cell.angle_gamma   90.00
#
_symmetry.space_group_name_H-M   'P 1'
#
loop_
_entity.id
_entity.type
_entity.pdbx_description
1 polymer ?
#
loop_
_entity_poly.entity_id
_entity_poly.type
_entity_poly.pdbx_seq_one_letter_code
_entity_poly.pdbx_strand_id
1 'polypeptide(L)'
;MKHWCSAIDVAPGLKEKLTAAGLEAAQLADVKELDPSELLLIYSPPDQLLEQWRTREDTPVQSSDLRQIFQQQLKYTKLGACCAADWRLNYLDTTSLLRLIQRQQPRLELSTPYPEASPIASLVSLQLFKESPDVLENYLNLELHAELFGLQTDSDYIQRLQTRSLTDLLLTDWWQVNAERECSREQADSNLLRMQQIQDDFDRILQEQSGVRSLLQDQNKLSRDLLTHLAKQQLES
;
A
#
# COMPACT_ATOMS: atom_id res chain seq x y z
N MET A 1 19.35 -19.88 -5.69
CA MET A 1 18.81 -18.50 -5.63
C MET A 1 19.16 -17.93 -4.27
N LYS A 2 19.42 -16.63 -4.15
CA LYS A 2 19.80 -15.98 -2.88
C LYS A 2 18.94 -14.76 -2.57
N HIS A 3 18.52 -14.05 -3.62
CA HIS A 3 17.75 -12.82 -3.47
C HIS A 3 16.37 -12.97 -4.09
N TRP A 4 15.39 -12.29 -3.50
CA TRP A 4 14.09 -12.10 -4.11
C TRP A 4 13.79 -10.61 -4.22
N CYS A 5 13.08 -10.22 -5.27
CA CYS A 5 12.57 -8.86 -5.41
C CYS A 5 11.17 -8.84 -5.98
N SER A 6 10.44 -7.78 -5.68
CA SER A 6 9.08 -7.55 -6.16
C SER A 6 8.92 -6.05 -6.42
N ALA A 7 8.04 -5.69 -7.36
CA ALA A 7 7.75 -4.28 -7.67
C ALA A 7 6.95 -3.58 -6.57
N ILE A 8 6.15 -4.36 -5.84
CA ILE A 8 5.37 -3.92 -4.68
C ILE A 8 5.69 -4.85 -3.53
N ASP A 9 5.53 -4.37 -2.31
CA ASP A 9 5.63 -5.21 -1.13
C ASP A 9 4.68 -6.42 -1.21
N VAL A 10 5.27 -7.61 -1.18
CA VAL A 10 4.53 -8.88 -1.06
C VAL A 10 3.75 -8.96 0.26
N ALA A 11 2.81 -9.90 0.33
CA ALA A 11 2.09 -10.21 1.55
C ALA A 11 3.07 -10.58 2.70
N PRO A 12 2.80 -10.15 3.95
CA PRO A 12 3.70 -10.39 5.08
C PRO A 12 3.96 -11.89 5.31
N GLY A 13 2.95 -12.74 5.18
CA GLY A 13 3.11 -14.19 5.28
C GLY A 13 4.01 -14.79 4.20
N LEU A 14 4.02 -14.24 2.99
CA LEU A 14 4.96 -14.66 1.94
C LEU A 14 6.39 -14.25 2.29
N LYS A 15 6.56 -13.02 2.77
CA LYS A 15 7.87 -12.49 3.19
C LYS A 15 8.49 -13.36 4.28
N GLU A 16 7.71 -13.75 5.28
CA GLU A 16 8.16 -14.66 6.35
C GLU A 16 8.54 -16.04 5.82
N LYS A 17 7.79 -16.60 4.86
CA LYS A 17 8.15 -17.87 4.22
C LYS A 17 9.44 -17.78 3.42
N LEU A 18 9.63 -16.69 2.67
CA LEU A 18 10.83 -16.47 1.86
C LEU A 18 12.08 -16.31 2.73
N THR A 19 11.98 -15.53 3.82
CA THR A 19 13.08 -15.37 4.78
C THR A 19 13.37 -16.67 5.53
N ALA A 20 12.35 -17.44 5.91
CA ALA A 20 12.52 -18.76 6.53
C ALA A 20 13.19 -19.77 5.57
N ALA A 21 12.96 -19.64 4.26
CA ALA A 21 13.65 -20.43 3.24
C ALA A 21 15.09 -19.95 2.96
N GLY A 22 15.51 -18.83 3.55
CA GLY A 22 16.86 -18.28 3.42
C GLY A 22 17.06 -17.31 2.24
N LEU A 23 15.98 -16.75 1.68
CA LEU A 23 16.07 -15.72 0.65
C LEU A 23 16.09 -14.31 1.26
N GLU A 24 16.98 -13.47 0.77
CA GLU A 24 17.11 -12.08 1.18
C GLU A 24 16.33 -11.15 0.25
N ALA A 25 15.64 -10.17 0.84
CA ALA A 25 14.91 -9.18 0.04
C ALA A 25 15.91 -8.21 -0.60
N ALA A 26 15.81 -8.02 -1.91
CA ALA A 26 16.53 -7.00 -2.66
C ALA A 26 15.55 -5.95 -3.20
N GLN A 27 15.98 -4.69 -3.25
CA GLN A 27 15.18 -3.65 -3.89
C GLN A 27 15.33 -3.73 -5.41
N LEU A 28 14.27 -3.38 -6.13
CA LEU A 28 14.25 -3.44 -7.59
C LEU A 28 15.29 -2.51 -8.25
N ALA A 29 15.71 -1.45 -7.55
CA ALA A 29 16.79 -0.57 -7.96
C ALA A 29 18.16 -1.27 -7.99
N ASP A 30 18.41 -2.17 -7.03
CA ASP A 30 19.69 -2.85 -6.82
C ASP A 30 19.82 -4.11 -7.67
N VAL A 31 18.73 -4.56 -8.31
CA VAL A 31 18.68 -5.76 -9.17
C VAL A 31 19.69 -5.72 -10.31
N LYS A 32 20.09 -4.53 -10.78
CA LYS A 32 21.09 -4.40 -11.85
C LYS A 32 22.48 -4.91 -11.46
N GLU A 33 22.79 -4.95 -10.17
CA GLU A 33 24.09 -5.35 -9.64
C GLU A 33 24.13 -6.84 -9.25
N LEU A 34 22.97 -7.50 -9.24
CA LEU A 34 22.83 -8.91 -8.87
C LEU A 34 22.94 -9.82 -10.10
N ASP A 35 23.49 -11.02 -9.92
CA ASP A 35 23.43 -12.06 -10.95
C ASP A 35 21.97 -12.49 -11.16
N PRO A 36 21.41 -12.34 -12.38
CA PRO A 36 20.05 -12.78 -12.69
C PRO A 36 19.81 -14.23 -12.28
N SER A 37 20.81 -15.10 -12.41
CA SER A 37 20.69 -16.52 -12.11
C SER A 37 20.46 -16.82 -10.61
N GLU A 38 20.76 -15.87 -9.73
CA GLU A 38 20.56 -15.97 -8.28
C GLU A 38 19.28 -15.27 -7.80
N LEU A 39 18.54 -14.62 -8.71
CA LEU A 39 17.40 -13.77 -8.41
C LEU A 39 16.05 -14.49 -8.64
N LEU A 40 15.15 -14.33 -7.67
CA LEU A 40 13.72 -14.64 -7.80
C LEU A 40 12.92 -13.34 -7.96
N LEU A 41 12.39 -13.11 -9.15
CA LEU A 41 11.44 -12.03 -9.45
C LEU A 41 10.04 -12.49 -9.07
N ILE A 42 9.41 -11.77 -8.15
CA ILE A 42 8.02 -11.97 -7.78
C ILE A 42 7.18 -10.91 -8.49
N TYR A 43 6.13 -11.36 -9.17
CA TYR A 43 5.14 -10.49 -9.78
C TYR A 43 3.75 -10.83 -9.27
N SER A 44 2.87 -9.85 -9.35
CA SER A 44 1.44 -10.01 -9.12
C SER A 44 0.70 -9.75 -10.43
N PRO A 45 -0.41 -10.45 -10.69
CA PRO A 45 -1.34 -10.09 -11.76
C PRO A 45 -1.78 -8.62 -11.67
N PRO A 46 -2.08 -7.95 -12.80
CA PRO A 46 -2.41 -6.52 -12.80
C PRO A 46 -3.55 -6.11 -11.85
N ASP A 47 -4.59 -6.93 -11.70
CA ASP A 47 -5.71 -6.70 -10.79
C ASP A 47 -5.25 -6.70 -9.32
N GLN A 48 -4.47 -7.69 -8.93
CA GLN A 48 -3.93 -7.79 -7.58
C GLN A 48 -2.93 -6.67 -7.29
N LEU A 49 -2.13 -6.32 -8.29
CA LEU A 49 -1.16 -5.23 -8.21
C LEU A 49 -1.89 -3.90 -7.92
N LEU A 50 -2.96 -3.61 -8.64
CA LEU A 50 -3.80 -2.42 -8.40
C LEU A 50 -4.42 -2.41 -7.00
N GLU A 51 -4.89 -3.56 -6.53
CA GLU A 51 -5.48 -3.69 -5.20
C GLU A 51 -4.45 -3.50 -4.08
N GLN A 52 -3.26 -4.08 -4.23
CA GLN A 52 -2.14 -3.88 -3.32
C GLN A 52 -1.70 -2.41 -3.31
N TRP A 53 -1.62 -1.77 -4.48
CA TRP A 53 -1.30 -0.34 -4.59
C TRP A 53 -2.33 0.52 -3.85
N ARG A 54 -3.62 0.29 -4.08
CA ARG A 54 -4.74 1.02 -3.45
C ARG A 54 -4.78 0.89 -1.93
N THR A 55 -4.21 -0.20 -1.38
CA THR A 55 -4.21 -0.46 0.06
C THR A 55 -2.97 0.10 0.76
N ARG A 56 -1.83 0.21 0.07
CA ARG A 56 -0.54 0.52 0.68
C ARG A 56 0.02 1.89 0.32
N GLU A 57 -0.35 2.44 -0.83
CA GLU A 57 0.21 3.69 -1.34
C GLU A 57 -0.81 4.83 -1.23
N ASP A 58 -0.33 5.99 -0.80
CA ASP A 58 -1.15 7.21 -0.70
C ASP A 58 -1.36 7.89 -2.06
N THR A 59 -0.57 7.51 -3.08
CA THR A 59 -0.60 8.13 -4.41
C THR A 59 -1.20 7.18 -5.46
N PRO A 60 -2.05 7.72 -6.37
CA PRO A 60 -2.66 6.92 -7.41
C PRO A 60 -1.64 6.50 -8.47
N VAL A 61 -1.62 5.21 -8.78
CA VAL A 61 -0.78 4.63 -9.83
C VAL A 61 -1.21 5.11 -11.21
N GLN A 62 -0.25 5.42 -12.09
CA GLN A 62 -0.50 5.76 -13.48
C GLN A 62 -0.33 4.53 -14.38
N SER A 63 -0.97 4.54 -15.55
CA SER A 63 -0.83 3.47 -16.54
C SER A 63 0.61 3.29 -17.03
N SER A 64 1.40 4.37 -17.06
CA SER A 64 2.83 4.33 -17.36
C SER A 64 3.64 3.54 -16.34
N ASP A 65 3.28 3.63 -15.07
CA ASP A 65 4.01 2.98 -13.97
C ASP A 65 3.83 1.47 -14.08
N LEU A 66 2.60 1.02 -14.29
CA LEU A 66 2.28 -0.40 -14.50
C LEU A 66 3.01 -0.96 -15.72
N ARG A 67 3.02 -0.21 -16.82
CA ARG A 67 3.73 -0.61 -18.03
C ARG A 67 5.22 -0.78 -17.75
N GLN A 68 5.83 0.18 -17.05
CA GLN A 68 7.24 0.15 -16.70
C GLN A 68 7.57 -1.06 -15.80
N ILE A 69 6.71 -1.36 -14.82
CA ILE A 69 6.88 -2.51 -13.91
C ILE A 69 6.95 -3.81 -14.70
N PHE A 70 5.94 -4.13 -15.51
CA PHE A 70 5.90 -5.38 -16.25
C PHE A 70 7.01 -5.45 -17.33
N GLN A 71 7.36 -4.33 -17.97
CA GLN A 71 8.49 -4.28 -18.90
C GLN A 71 9.83 -4.57 -18.20
N GLN A 72 10.05 -4.01 -17.01
CA GLN A 72 11.26 -4.26 -16.23
C GLN A 72 11.34 -5.72 -15.78
N GLN A 73 10.25 -6.27 -15.25
CA GLN A 73 10.18 -7.68 -14.84
C GLN A 73 10.48 -8.60 -16.02
N LEU A 74 9.82 -8.39 -17.17
CA LEU A 74 10.04 -9.19 -18.37
C LEU A 74 11.49 -9.10 -18.87
N LYS A 75 12.10 -7.91 -18.80
CA LYS A 75 13.50 -7.71 -19.16
C LYS A 75 14.43 -8.56 -18.29
N TYR A 76 14.24 -8.58 -16.98
CA TYR A 76 15.08 -9.36 -16.08
C TYR A 76 14.85 -10.87 -16.21
N THR A 77 13.61 -11.30 -16.45
CA THR A 77 13.31 -12.70 -16.76
C THR A 77 14.05 -13.16 -18.03
N LYS A 78 14.08 -12.32 -19.07
CA LYS A 78 14.86 -12.59 -20.30
C LYS A 78 16.38 -12.65 -20.08
N LEU A 79 16.89 -12.00 -19.03
CA LEU A 79 18.30 -12.07 -18.64
C LEU A 79 18.64 -13.33 -17.83
N GLY A 80 17.66 -14.20 -17.54
CA GLY A 80 17.85 -15.48 -16.85
C GLY A 80 17.41 -15.47 -15.39
N ALA A 81 16.72 -14.44 -14.92
CA ALA A 81 16.12 -14.45 -13.60
C ALA A 81 14.92 -15.39 -13.53
N CYS A 82 14.83 -16.14 -12.42
CA CYS A 82 13.65 -16.95 -12.14
C CYS A 82 12.49 -16.02 -11.82
N CYS A 83 11.33 -16.25 -12.42
CA CYS A 83 10.16 -15.41 -12.23
C CYS A 83 8.97 -16.25 -11.77
N ALA A 84 8.24 -15.83 -10.74
CA ALA A 84 7.09 -16.56 -10.23
C ALA A 84 6.00 -15.61 -9.73
N ALA A 85 4.75 -16.02 -9.91
CA ALA A 85 3.61 -15.24 -9.40
C ALA A 85 3.52 -15.36 -7.87
N ASP A 86 3.27 -14.25 -7.20
CA ASP A 86 3.11 -14.16 -5.74
C ASP A 86 2.05 -15.13 -5.20
N TRP A 87 0.89 -15.24 -5.85
CA TRP A 87 -0.19 -16.12 -5.45
C TRP A 87 0.22 -17.60 -5.52
N ARG A 88 1.04 -17.99 -6.50
CA ARG A 88 1.56 -19.37 -6.59
C ARG A 88 2.55 -19.66 -5.47
N LEU A 89 3.46 -18.71 -5.21
CA LEU A 89 4.43 -18.83 -4.12
C LEU A 89 3.74 -18.91 -2.76
N ASN A 90 2.61 -18.24 -2.58
CA ASN A 90 1.81 -18.32 -1.35
C ASN A 90 1.31 -19.73 -1.03
N TYR A 91 1.00 -20.55 -2.05
CA TYR A 91 0.57 -21.95 -1.87
C TYR A 91 1.73 -22.92 -1.62
N LEU A 92 2.98 -22.51 -1.87
CA LEU A 92 4.14 -23.34 -1.55
C LEU A 92 4.38 -23.36 -0.04
N ASP A 93 4.76 -24.54 0.45
CA ASP A 93 5.32 -24.71 1.79
C ASP A 93 6.82 -24.36 1.78
N THR A 94 7.39 -24.18 2.97
CA THR A 94 8.82 -23.85 3.12
C THR A 94 9.73 -24.91 2.50
N THR A 95 9.35 -26.19 2.54
CA THR A 95 10.11 -27.27 1.90
C THR A 95 10.15 -27.12 0.38
N SER A 96 9.01 -26.79 -0.25
CA SER A 96 8.95 -26.57 -1.69
C SER A 96 9.71 -25.31 -2.11
N LEU A 97 9.69 -24.25 -1.29
CA LEU A 97 10.52 -23.07 -1.51
C LEU A 97 12.02 -23.39 -1.42
N LEU A 98 12.45 -24.22 -0.47
CA LEU A 98 13.85 -24.69 -0.39
C LEU A 98 14.26 -25.48 -1.64
N ARG A 99 13.36 -26.30 -2.19
CA ARG A 99 13.58 -27.01 -3.46
C ARG A 99 13.76 -26.01 -4.61
N LEU A 100 12.91 -25.00 -4.70
CA LEU A 100 13.02 -23.93 -5.71
C LEU A 100 14.38 -23.21 -5.62
N ILE A 101 14.83 -22.88 -4.42
CA ILE A 101 16.12 -22.22 -4.16
C ILE A 101 17.30 -23.07 -4.68
N GLN A 102 17.19 -24.39 -4.52
CA GLN A 102 18.14 -25.39 -5.02
C GLN A 102 17.97 -25.70 -6.52
N ARG A 103 17.16 -24.92 -7.25
CA ARG A 103 16.84 -25.11 -8.68
C ARG A 103 16.16 -26.45 -9.00
N GLN A 104 15.47 -27.02 -8.02
CA GLN A 104 14.55 -28.13 -8.24
C GLN A 104 13.15 -27.57 -8.53
N GLN A 105 12.33 -28.32 -9.27
CA GLN A 105 10.98 -27.88 -9.63
C GLN A 105 9.95 -28.39 -8.61
N PRO A 106 9.46 -27.54 -7.68
CA PRO A 106 8.30 -27.92 -6.87
C PRO A 106 7.05 -27.98 -7.73
N ARG A 107 6.03 -28.69 -7.23
CA ARG A 107 4.73 -28.82 -7.90
C ARG A 107 3.60 -28.45 -6.95
N LEU A 108 2.66 -27.68 -7.46
CA LEU A 108 1.39 -27.39 -6.80
C LEU A 108 0.33 -28.42 -7.21
N GLU A 109 -0.72 -28.52 -6.42
CA GLU A 109 -1.89 -29.34 -6.76
C GLU A 109 -2.64 -28.70 -7.93
N LEU A 110 -3.13 -29.52 -8.87
CA LEU A 110 -3.89 -29.03 -10.03
C LEU A 110 -5.22 -28.34 -9.64
N SER A 111 -5.71 -28.59 -8.43
CA SER A 111 -6.87 -27.94 -7.82
C SER A 111 -6.60 -26.54 -7.26
N THR A 112 -5.34 -26.08 -7.27
CA THR A 112 -4.98 -24.75 -6.74
C THR A 112 -5.75 -23.67 -7.50
N PRO A 113 -6.62 -22.90 -6.83
CA PRO A 113 -7.43 -21.91 -7.51
C PRO A 113 -6.59 -20.71 -7.94
N TYR A 114 -6.94 -20.12 -9.08
CA TYR A 114 -6.45 -18.80 -9.45
C TYR A 114 -6.94 -17.75 -8.45
N PRO A 115 -6.18 -16.66 -8.24
CA PRO A 115 -6.61 -15.59 -7.37
C PRO A 115 -7.94 -14.98 -7.84
N GLU A 116 -8.81 -14.63 -6.89
CA GLU A 116 -10.03 -13.90 -7.21
C GLU A 116 -9.74 -12.40 -7.15
N ALA A 117 -9.99 -11.71 -8.26
CA ALA A 117 -9.90 -10.26 -8.36
C ALA A 117 -11.12 -9.61 -7.68
N SER A 118 -10.92 -8.53 -6.94
CA SER A 118 -12.05 -7.70 -6.51
C SER A 118 -12.80 -7.11 -7.71
N PRO A 119 -14.12 -6.90 -7.63
CA PRO A 119 -14.90 -6.35 -8.72
C PRO A 119 -14.33 -5.04 -9.26
N ILE A 120 -13.99 -4.08 -8.39
CA ILE A 120 -13.44 -2.79 -8.82
C ILE A 120 -12.07 -2.96 -9.48
N ALA A 121 -11.16 -3.76 -8.90
CA ALA A 121 -9.84 -4.03 -9.49
C ALA A 121 -9.98 -4.68 -10.88
N SER A 122 -10.97 -5.54 -11.05
CA SER A 122 -11.30 -6.16 -12.34
C SER A 122 -11.75 -5.14 -13.37
N LEU A 123 -12.68 -4.25 -13.01
CA LEU A 123 -13.16 -3.20 -13.90
C LEU A 123 -12.03 -2.24 -14.31
N VAL A 124 -11.22 -1.79 -13.35
CA VAL A 124 -10.11 -0.88 -13.60
C VAL A 124 -9.07 -1.55 -14.49
N SER A 125 -8.74 -2.82 -14.24
CA SER A 125 -7.83 -3.59 -15.09
C SER A 125 -8.34 -3.73 -16.52
N LEU A 126 -9.63 -4.03 -16.71
CA LEU A 126 -10.25 -4.11 -18.02
C LEU A 126 -10.22 -2.76 -18.77
N GLN A 127 -10.43 -1.66 -18.06
CA GLN A 127 -10.32 -0.32 -18.66
C GLN A 127 -8.86 0.02 -19.00
N LEU A 128 -7.93 -0.30 -18.11
CA LEU A 128 -6.49 -0.13 -18.34
C LEU A 128 -6.05 -0.85 -19.61
N PHE A 129 -6.50 -2.07 -19.87
CA PHE A 129 -6.11 -2.82 -21.06
C PHE A 129 -6.69 -2.26 -22.36
N LYS A 130 -7.82 -1.55 -22.29
CA LYS A 130 -8.35 -0.83 -23.46
C LYS A 130 -7.47 0.37 -23.81
N GLU A 131 -6.96 1.08 -22.81
CA GLU A 131 -6.15 2.29 -23.00
C GLU A 131 -4.66 1.99 -23.19
N SER A 132 -4.16 0.94 -22.56
CA SER A 132 -2.75 0.52 -22.55
C SER A 132 -2.66 -1.01 -22.71
N PRO A 133 -2.93 -1.54 -23.92
CA PRO A 133 -2.89 -2.99 -24.18
C PRO A 133 -1.51 -3.61 -23.92
N ASP A 134 -0.44 -2.84 -24.05
CA ASP A 134 0.94 -3.25 -23.75
C ASP A 134 1.08 -3.84 -22.34
N VAL A 135 0.29 -3.38 -21.36
CA VAL A 135 0.36 -3.90 -19.98
C VAL A 135 -0.05 -5.36 -19.94
N LEU A 136 -1.16 -5.69 -20.60
CA LEU A 136 -1.65 -7.06 -20.70
C LEU A 136 -0.68 -7.93 -21.49
N GLU A 137 -0.16 -7.43 -22.61
CA GLU A 137 0.81 -8.16 -23.41
C GLU A 137 2.08 -8.48 -22.62
N ASN A 138 2.64 -7.51 -21.90
CA ASN A 138 3.82 -7.73 -21.06
C ASN A 138 3.53 -8.70 -19.91
N TYR A 139 2.35 -8.64 -19.28
CA TYR A 139 1.93 -9.58 -18.26
C TYR A 139 1.83 -11.01 -18.80
N LEU A 140 1.12 -11.24 -19.91
CA LEU A 140 0.98 -12.57 -20.49
C LEU A 140 2.33 -13.11 -20.99
N ASN A 141 3.18 -12.24 -21.56
CA ASN A 141 4.55 -12.62 -21.91
C ASN A 141 5.38 -13.00 -20.69
N LEU A 142 5.22 -12.30 -19.57
CA LEU A 142 5.88 -12.64 -18.31
C LEU A 142 5.42 -14.01 -17.80
N GLU A 143 4.11 -14.26 -17.84
CA GLU A 143 3.47 -15.51 -17.45
C GLU A 143 4.02 -16.72 -18.24
N LEU A 144 4.29 -16.54 -19.55
CA LEU A 144 4.89 -17.57 -20.39
C LEU A 144 6.32 -17.96 -19.99
N HIS A 145 7.06 -17.05 -19.34
CA HIS A 145 8.44 -17.28 -18.91
C HIS A 145 8.54 -17.59 -17.41
N ALA A 146 7.42 -17.59 -16.69
CA ALA A 146 7.40 -17.80 -15.25
C ALA A 146 7.44 -19.29 -14.88
N GLU A 147 7.89 -19.57 -13.66
CA GLU A 147 7.76 -20.87 -13.01
C GLU A 147 6.29 -21.08 -12.60
N LEU A 148 5.63 -22.03 -13.27
CA LEU A 148 4.21 -22.34 -13.08
C LEU A 148 3.97 -23.43 -12.03
N PHE A 149 5.03 -24.09 -11.55
CA PHE A 149 4.97 -25.19 -10.58
C PHE A 149 4.01 -26.31 -10.99
N GLY A 150 3.97 -26.64 -12.28
CA GLY A 150 3.10 -27.68 -12.84
C GLY A 150 1.65 -27.24 -13.12
N LEU A 151 1.31 -25.98 -12.87
CA LEU A 151 0.04 -25.38 -13.30
C LEU A 151 0.12 -24.85 -14.73
N GLN A 152 -1.02 -24.43 -15.26
CA GLN A 152 -1.12 -23.78 -16.56
C GLN A 152 -0.92 -22.26 -16.43
N THR A 153 -0.57 -21.63 -17.55
CA THR A 153 -0.53 -20.17 -17.69
C THR A 153 -1.93 -19.59 -17.53
N ASP A 154 -2.01 -18.34 -17.09
CA ASP A 154 -3.27 -17.61 -16.91
C ASP A 154 -3.86 -17.13 -18.25
N SER A 155 -4.23 -18.09 -19.11
CA SER A 155 -4.70 -17.82 -20.48
C SER A 155 -6.09 -17.18 -20.52
N ASP A 156 -6.91 -17.48 -19.51
CA ASP A 156 -8.30 -17.00 -19.39
C ASP A 156 -8.42 -15.75 -18.51
N TYR A 157 -7.31 -15.04 -18.28
CA TYR A 157 -7.23 -13.89 -17.38
C TYR A 157 -8.30 -12.83 -17.68
N ILE A 158 -8.49 -12.44 -18.95
CA ILE A 158 -9.52 -11.44 -19.34
C ILE A 158 -10.92 -11.95 -18.98
N GLN A 159 -11.22 -13.21 -19.25
CA GLN A 159 -12.53 -13.79 -18.99
C GLN A 159 -12.81 -13.83 -17.48
N ARG A 160 -11.81 -14.17 -16.67
CA ARG A 160 -11.90 -14.10 -15.20
C ARG A 160 -12.25 -12.68 -14.74
N LEU A 161 -11.55 -11.65 -15.22
CA LEU A 161 -11.86 -10.26 -14.87
C LEU A 161 -13.28 -9.87 -15.29
N GLN A 162 -13.73 -10.26 -16.50
CA GLN A 162 -15.09 -9.97 -16.98
C GLN A 162 -16.17 -10.59 -16.10
N THR A 163 -15.97 -11.82 -15.63
CA THR A 163 -16.93 -12.47 -14.73
C THR A 163 -17.03 -11.80 -13.36
N ARG A 164 -16.00 -11.06 -12.94
CA ARG A 164 -15.97 -10.32 -11.67
C ARG A 164 -16.39 -8.87 -11.80
N SER A 165 -16.40 -8.31 -13.01
CA SER A 165 -16.84 -6.94 -13.28
C SER A 165 -18.36 -6.81 -13.53
N LEU A 166 -19.18 -7.65 -12.91
CA LEU A 166 -20.65 -7.54 -13.00
C LEU A 166 -21.12 -6.28 -12.25
N THR A 167 -22.10 -5.56 -12.81
CA THR A 167 -22.58 -4.29 -12.24
C THR A 167 -23.01 -4.42 -10.78
N ASP A 168 -23.74 -5.47 -10.41
CA ASP A 168 -24.20 -5.66 -9.03
C ASP A 168 -23.04 -5.94 -8.06
N LEU A 169 -22.03 -6.68 -8.50
CA LEU A 169 -20.81 -6.93 -7.71
C LEU A 169 -20.02 -5.65 -7.52
N LEU A 170 -19.88 -4.84 -8.58
CA LEU A 170 -19.22 -3.54 -8.53
C LEU A 170 -19.89 -2.56 -7.57
N LEU A 171 -21.22 -2.47 -7.63
CA LEU A 171 -21.98 -1.60 -6.74
C LEU A 171 -21.83 -2.04 -5.27
N THR A 172 -21.81 -3.35 -5.01
CA THR A 172 -21.63 -3.89 -3.66
C THR A 172 -20.21 -3.59 -3.14
N ASP A 173 -19.19 -3.88 -3.94
CA ASP A 173 -17.78 -3.64 -3.59
C ASP A 173 -17.51 -2.14 -3.36
N TRP A 174 -18.04 -1.28 -4.22
CA TRP A 174 -17.96 0.17 -4.07
C TRP A 174 -18.59 0.65 -2.76
N TRP A 175 -19.77 0.12 -2.43
CA TRP A 175 -20.49 0.52 -1.22
C TRP A 175 -19.79 0.05 0.07
N GLN A 176 -19.24 -1.18 0.07
CA GLN A 176 -18.57 -1.75 1.25
C GLN A 176 -17.28 -1.03 1.60
N VAL A 177 -16.44 -0.71 0.61
CA VAL A 177 -15.18 0.03 0.87
C VAL A 177 -15.45 1.45 1.36
N ASN A 178 -16.51 2.09 0.86
CA ASN A 178 -16.91 3.41 1.36
C ASN A 178 -17.32 3.36 2.83
N ALA A 179 -17.99 2.31 3.31
CA ALA A 179 -18.37 2.24 4.73
C ALA A 179 -17.17 2.19 5.69
N GLU A 180 -16.03 1.63 5.28
CA GLU A 180 -14.83 1.51 6.11
C GLU A 180 -13.90 2.73 6.02
N ARG A 181 -13.81 3.39 4.86
CA ARG A 181 -12.90 4.53 4.64
C ARG A 181 -13.58 5.89 4.71
N GLU A 182 -14.85 5.96 4.32
CA GLU A 182 -15.65 7.19 4.34
C GLU A 182 -16.64 7.09 5.50
N CYS A 183 -16.51 7.99 6.48
CA CYS A 183 -17.54 8.11 7.50
C CYS A 183 -18.88 8.44 6.82
N SER A 184 -20.00 7.89 7.34
CA SER A 184 -21.31 8.24 6.77
C SER A 184 -21.49 9.75 6.77
N ARG A 185 -22.30 10.30 5.85
CA ARG A 185 -22.55 11.74 5.82
C ARG A 185 -22.97 12.27 7.19
N GLU A 186 -23.79 11.51 7.92
CA GLU A 186 -24.22 11.86 9.28
C GLU A 186 -23.05 11.87 10.28
N GLN A 187 -22.13 10.90 10.18
CA GLN A 187 -20.90 10.90 10.98
C GLN A 187 -19.97 12.05 10.60
N ALA A 188 -19.85 12.38 9.32
CA ALA A 188 -19.07 13.51 8.82
C ALA A 188 -19.63 14.83 9.37
N ASP A 189 -20.95 15.03 9.27
CA ASP A 189 -21.65 16.21 9.77
C ASP A 189 -21.52 16.31 11.31
N SER A 190 -21.66 15.19 12.03
CA SER A 190 -21.45 15.15 13.48
C SER A 190 -20.01 15.44 13.88
N ASN A 191 -19.02 14.95 13.12
CA ASN A 191 -17.60 15.21 13.39
C ASN A 191 -17.24 16.67 13.08
N LEU A 192 -17.78 17.23 11.99
CA LEU A 192 -17.64 18.66 11.66
C LEU A 192 -18.23 19.54 12.76
N LEU A 193 -19.43 19.22 13.25
CA LEU A 193 -20.06 19.96 14.34
C LEU A 193 -19.19 19.91 15.62
N ARG A 194 -18.65 18.74 15.95
CA ARG A 194 -17.72 18.59 17.09
C ARG A 194 -16.44 19.39 16.91
N MET A 195 -15.86 19.39 15.70
CA MET A 195 -14.66 20.18 15.41
C MET A 195 -14.94 21.69 15.54
N GLN A 196 -16.08 22.17 15.07
CA GLN A 196 -16.49 23.57 15.23
C GLN A 196 -16.62 23.93 16.71
N GLN A 197 -17.27 23.07 17.52
CA GLN A 197 -17.38 23.29 18.97
C GLN A 197 -16.01 23.34 19.65
N ILE A 198 -15.10 22.42 19.32
CA ILE A 198 -13.74 22.42 19.87
C ILE A 198 -12.99 23.69 19.49
N GLN A 199 -13.16 24.18 18.26
CA GLN A 199 -12.54 25.41 17.79
C GLN A 199 -13.07 26.63 18.55
N ASP A 200 -14.39 26.73 18.71
CA ASP A 200 -15.04 27.82 19.47
C ASP A 200 -14.58 27.82 20.94
N ASP A 201 -14.52 26.64 21.56
CA ASP A 201 -14.03 26.48 22.93
C ASP A 201 -12.55 26.89 23.05
N PHE A 202 -11.72 26.52 22.08
CA PHE A 202 -10.31 26.89 22.06
C PHE A 202 -10.11 28.41 21.93
N ASP A 203 -10.83 29.05 21.02
CA ASP A 203 -10.79 30.50 20.83
C ASP A 203 -11.24 31.25 22.08
N ARG A 204 -12.27 30.75 22.77
CA ARG A 204 -12.72 31.29 24.04
C ARG A 204 -11.64 31.17 25.13
N ILE A 205 -11.01 30.01 25.27
CA ILE A 205 -9.93 29.80 26.25
C ILE A 205 -8.75 30.74 25.97
N LEU A 206 -8.39 30.95 24.70
CA LEU A 206 -7.34 31.91 24.33
C LEU A 206 -7.69 33.33 24.75
N GLN A 207 -8.94 33.76 24.55
CA GLN A 207 -9.41 35.07 25.00
C GLN A 207 -9.36 35.19 26.52
N GLU A 208 -9.87 34.20 27.26
CA GLU A 208 -9.83 34.19 28.72
C GLU A 208 -8.39 34.22 29.26
N GLN A 209 -7.48 33.45 28.66
CA GLN A 209 -6.05 33.46 29.03
C GLN A 209 -5.40 34.83 28.79
N SER A 210 -5.75 35.50 27.69
CA SER A 210 -5.26 36.84 27.41
C SER A 210 -5.74 37.86 28.45
N GLY A 211 -7.01 37.76 28.88
CA GLY A 211 -7.58 38.60 29.94
C GLY A 211 -6.95 38.34 31.31
N VAL A 212 -6.66 37.08 31.66
CA VAL A 212 -5.93 36.76 32.90
C VAL A 212 -4.52 37.35 32.87
N ARG A 213 -3.82 37.28 31.73
CA ARG A 213 -2.49 37.87 31.59
C ARG A 213 -2.51 39.39 31.76
N SER A 214 -3.50 40.10 31.21
CA SER A 214 -3.60 41.56 31.41
C SER A 214 -3.89 41.89 32.88
N LEU A 215 -4.79 41.18 33.54
CA LEU A 215 -5.08 41.37 34.96
C LEU A 215 -3.85 41.14 35.85
N LEU A 216 -3.05 40.11 35.57
CA LEU A 216 -1.80 39.85 36.27
C LEU A 216 -0.76 40.95 36.03
N GLN A 217 -0.70 41.52 34.83
CA GLN A 217 0.18 42.67 34.56
C GLN A 217 -0.25 43.91 35.34
N ASP A 218 -1.54 44.18 35.39
CA ASP A 218 -2.08 45.33 36.12
C ASP A 218 -1.92 45.17 37.63
N GLN A 219 -2.15 43.97 38.18
CA GLN A 219 -1.88 43.67 39.58
C GLN A 219 -0.39 43.87 39.92
N ASN A 220 0.52 43.36 39.07
CA ASN A 220 1.96 43.53 39.28
C ASN A 220 2.40 44.98 39.24
N LYS A 221 1.85 45.80 38.32
CA LYS A 221 2.09 47.24 38.29
C LYS A 221 1.61 47.90 39.58
N LEU A 222 0.39 47.61 40.00
CA LEU A 222 -0.21 48.19 41.20
C LEU A 222 0.57 47.80 42.47
N SER A 223 1.01 46.55 42.59
CA SER A 223 1.90 46.12 43.68
C SER A 223 3.25 46.83 43.66
N ARG A 224 3.86 47.04 42.49
CA ARG A 224 5.11 47.80 42.36
C ARG A 224 4.92 49.26 42.79
N ASP A 225 3.85 49.90 42.33
CA ASP A 225 3.54 51.28 42.68
C ASP A 225 3.34 51.44 44.19
N LEU A 226 2.58 50.54 44.83
CA LEU A 226 2.43 50.52 46.29
C LEU A 226 3.75 50.34 47.03
N LEU A 227 4.61 49.41 46.59
CA LEU A 227 5.93 49.21 47.19
C LEU A 227 6.82 50.44 47.05
N THR A 228 6.81 51.12 45.89
CA THR A 228 7.57 52.36 45.72
C THR A 228 7.03 53.51 46.58
N HIS A 229 5.72 53.57 46.79
CA HIS A 229 5.09 54.57 47.65
C HIS A 229 5.45 54.36 49.13
N LEU A 230 5.42 53.11 49.60
CA LEU A 230 5.85 52.74 50.95
C LEU A 230 7.35 53.01 51.17
N ALA A 231 8.19 52.69 50.18
CA ALA A 231 9.62 52.96 50.25
C ALA A 231 9.92 54.48 50.32
N LYS A 232 9.16 55.31 49.59
CA LYS A 232 9.26 56.78 49.69
C LYS A 232 8.83 57.29 51.06
N GLN A 233 7.73 56.79 51.62
CA GLN A 233 7.28 57.18 52.97
C GLN A 233 8.30 56.81 54.05
N GLN A 234 9.01 55.69 53.93
CA GLN A 234 10.07 55.30 54.87
C GLN A 234 11.36 56.13 54.74
N LEU A 235 11.59 56.80 53.60
CA LEU A 235 12.75 57.68 53.39
C LEU A 235 12.50 59.12 53.87
N GLU A 236 11.23 59.51 54.04
CA GLU A 236 10.81 60.84 54.53
C GLU A 236 10.54 60.86 56.05
N SER A 237 10.64 59.71 56.73
CA SER A 237 10.56 59.55 58.19
C SER A 237 11.94 59.36 58.82
#